data_AF-A0A2N6E8W9-F1
#
_entry.id   AF-A0A2N6E8W9-F1
#
_cell.length_a   1.000
_cell.length_b   1.000
_cell.length_c   1.000
_cell.angle_alpha   90.00
_cell.angle_beta   90.00
_cell.angle_gamma   90.00
#
_symmetry.space_group_name_H-M   'P 1'
#
loop_
_entity.id
_entity.type
_entity.pdbx_description
1 polymer ?
#
loop_
_entity_poly.entity_id
_entity_poly.type
_entity_poly.pdbx_seq_one_letter_code
_entity_poly.pdbx_strand_id
1 'polypeptide(L)'
;MKNLLLPAGCQSWFRSCLLCLVLVGMIGSCPSWAFTVDTLEVHDDVTVLEVSCLYDSMVNDQVDNTPQREVAKEFIRTHGDQHDFLVVFTNFDFLMPSPSARAFFTPVRNDVDGIGIPRFDYSPAFSPTGTPLDRLQGVIDMANLNSHQLQPTDPGFEETLQILTHELMHRWGAYVGYQGHDGERSERLLG
;
A
#
# COMPACT_ATOMS: atom_id res chain seq x y z
N MET A 1 63.87 -26.32 -35.57
CA MET A 1 62.61 -27.02 -35.22
C MET A 1 61.89 -26.20 -34.17
N LYS A 2 60.63 -25.86 -34.48
CA LYS A 2 59.60 -25.21 -33.64
C LYS A 2 59.82 -23.72 -33.31
N ASN A 3 59.23 -22.95 -34.23
CA ASN A 3 58.80 -21.56 -34.15
C ASN A 3 57.98 -21.27 -32.88
N LEU A 4 58.13 -20.07 -32.32
CA LEU A 4 57.01 -19.36 -31.71
C LEU A 4 57.07 -17.89 -32.16
N LEU A 5 56.24 -17.57 -33.15
CA LEU A 5 55.99 -16.22 -33.64
C LEU A 5 54.95 -15.56 -32.73
N LEU A 6 55.26 -14.37 -32.22
CA LEU A 6 54.27 -13.44 -31.68
C LEU A 6 53.58 -12.75 -32.86
N PRO A 7 52.24 -12.62 -32.88
CA PRO A 7 51.59 -11.63 -33.69
C PRO A 7 51.28 -10.37 -32.86
N ALA A 8 51.52 -9.24 -33.53
CA ALA A 8 51.11 -7.91 -33.14
C ALA A 8 49.60 -7.70 -33.32
N GLY A 9 49.05 -6.72 -32.60
CA GLY A 9 48.05 -5.83 -33.20
C GLY A 9 46.68 -5.75 -32.53
N CYS A 10 46.41 -4.53 -32.06
CA CYS A 10 45.16 -3.78 -32.23
C CYS A 10 43.92 -4.14 -31.39
N GLN A 11 43.71 -3.31 -30.36
CA GLN A 11 42.49 -2.55 -30.07
C GLN A 11 41.20 -2.99 -30.80
N SER A 12 40.16 -3.31 -30.04
CA SER A 12 38.95 -2.45 -29.91
C SER A 12 37.65 -3.26 -29.68
N TRP A 13 36.99 -2.93 -28.57
CA TRP A 13 35.54 -2.80 -28.41
C TRP A 13 34.71 -4.08 -28.21
N PHE A 14 34.37 -4.29 -26.93
CA PHE A 14 33.05 -4.68 -26.41
C PHE A 14 31.96 -4.88 -27.46
N ARG A 15 31.52 -6.13 -27.63
CA ARG A 15 30.10 -6.47 -27.83
C ARG A 15 29.80 -7.82 -27.20
N SER A 16 29.60 -7.82 -25.88
CA SER A 16 28.73 -8.82 -25.27
C SER A 16 27.36 -8.66 -25.93
N CYS A 17 26.91 -9.69 -26.65
CA CYS A 17 25.48 -9.86 -26.94
C CYS A 17 24.79 -10.15 -25.61
N LEU A 18 24.55 -9.09 -24.84
CA LEU A 18 23.54 -9.12 -23.79
C LEU A 18 22.21 -9.20 -24.52
N LEU A 19 21.67 -10.41 -24.63
CA LEU A 19 20.27 -10.60 -24.95
C LEU A 19 19.49 -10.01 -23.75
N CYS A 20 19.28 -8.70 -23.79
CA CYS A 20 18.39 -8.02 -22.87
C CYS A 20 16.97 -8.40 -23.31
N LEU A 21 16.54 -9.60 -22.89
CA LEU A 21 15.14 -9.95 -22.89
C LEU A 21 14.51 -9.07 -21.81
N VAL A 22 14.12 -7.85 -22.18
CA VAL A 22 13.15 -7.10 -21.41
C VAL A 22 11.83 -7.85 -21.57
N LEU A 23 11.64 -8.86 -20.71
CA LEU A 23 10.29 -9.30 -20.37
C LEU A 23 9.66 -8.10 -19.68
N VAL A 24 8.94 -7.30 -20.47
CA VAL A 24 7.85 -6.50 -19.94
C VAL A 24 6.88 -7.52 -19.36
N GLY A 25 7.04 -7.81 -18.07
CA GLY A 25 6.04 -8.53 -17.32
C GLY A 25 4.78 -7.69 -17.38
N MET A 26 3.84 -8.10 -18.23
CA MET A 26 2.45 -7.70 -18.09
C MET A 26 2.09 -7.98 -16.63
N ILE A 27 1.90 -6.93 -15.82
CA ILE A 27 1.35 -7.08 -14.47
C ILE A 27 -0.13 -7.43 -14.68
N GLY A 28 -0.38 -8.70 -14.98
CA GLY A 28 -1.74 -9.22 -15.12
C GLY A 28 -2.41 -9.18 -13.76
N SER A 29 -3.67 -8.75 -13.72
CA SER A 29 -4.53 -8.97 -12.58
C SER A 29 -4.53 -10.46 -12.25
N CYS A 30 -3.90 -10.82 -11.15
CA CYS A 30 -3.98 -12.17 -10.62
C CYS A 30 -5.26 -12.26 -9.80
N PRO A 31 -5.93 -13.42 -9.75
CA PRO A 31 -7.00 -13.60 -8.80
C PRO A 31 -6.49 -13.37 -7.37
N SER A 32 -7.34 -12.84 -6.50
CA SER A 32 -6.98 -12.44 -5.12
C SER A 32 -6.29 -13.54 -4.30
N TRP A 33 -6.52 -14.82 -4.59
CA TRP A 33 -5.86 -15.95 -3.94
C TRP A 33 -4.39 -16.15 -4.34
N ALA A 34 -3.92 -15.46 -5.37
CA ALA A 34 -2.56 -15.53 -5.88
C ALA A 34 -1.72 -14.31 -5.50
N PHE A 35 -2.31 -13.30 -4.84
CA PHE A 35 -1.56 -12.21 -4.22
C PHE A 35 -0.79 -12.77 -3.02
N THR A 36 0.53 -12.62 -3.04
CA THR A 36 1.42 -13.08 -1.97
C THR A 36 2.19 -11.90 -1.40
N VAL A 37 2.54 -12.00 -0.12
CA VAL A 37 3.36 -11.02 0.58
C VAL A 37 4.45 -11.77 1.32
N ASP A 38 5.69 -11.39 1.07
CA ASP A 38 6.87 -12.00 1.69
C ASP A 38 7.65 -10.93 2.46
N THR A 39 7.96 -11.22 3.73
CA THR A 39 8.84 -10.35 4.52
C THR A 39 10.27 -10.42 4.01
N LEU A 40 10.81 -9.27 3.58
CA LEU A 40 12.22 -9.14 3.17
C LEU A 40 13.11 -8.73 4.35
N GLU A 41 12.65 -7.75 5.15
CA GLU A 41 13.44 -7.17 6.23
C GLU A 41 12.54 -6.65 7.36
N VAL A 42 13.00 -6.71 8.60
CA VAL A 42 12.31 -6.19 9.78
C VAL A 42 13.28 -5.31 10.59
N HIS A 43 12.84 -4.09 10.88
CA HIS A 43 13.52 -3.11 11.72
C HIS A 43 12.53 -2.57 12.78
N ASP A 44 12.52 -3.17 13.96
CA ASP A 44 11.56 -2.85 15.03
C ASP A 44 10.10 -2.90 14.52
N ASP A 45 9.40 -1.77 14.48
CA ASP A 45 8.01 -1.65 14.01
C ASP A 45 7.90 -1.36 12.50
N VAL A 46 9.01 -1.41 11.76
CA VAL A 46 9.06 -1.17 10.32
C VAL A 46 9.43 -2.46 9.59
N THR A 47 8.61 -2.87 8.63
CA THR A 47 8.84 -4.06 7.81
C THR A 47 8.93 -3.70 6.34
N VAL A 48 9.91 -4.26 5.64
CA VAL A 48 10.00 -4.23 4.18
C VAL A 48 9.39 -5.52 3.64
N LEU A 49 8.37 -5.36 2.80
CA LEU A 49 7.61 -6.47 2.23
C LEU A 49 7.79 -6.49 0.69
N GLU A 50 7.85 -7.68 0.14
CA GLU A 50 7.67 -7.92 -1.30
C GLU A 50 6.23 -8.38 -1.54
N VAL A 51 5.57 -7.80 -2.54
CA VAL A 51 4.23 -8.22 -2.95
C VAL A 51 4.28 -8.78 -4.37
N SER A 52 3.45 -9.77 -4.66
CA SER A 52 3.18 -10.20 -6.02
C SER A 52 1.92 -9.54 -6.57
N CYS A 53 1.85 -9.42 -7.91
CA CYS A 53 0.65 -8.95 -8.62
C CYS A 53 0.35 -7.45 -8.42
N LEU A 54 -0.84 -7.01 -8.87
CA LEU A 54 -1.29 -5.63 -8.75
C LEU A 54 -1.70 -5.33 -7.31
N TYR A 55 -1.24 -4.18 -6.79
CA TYR A 55 -1.62 -3.62 -5.49
C TYR A 55 -2.84 -2.68 -5.60
N ASP A 56 -3.53 -2.71 -6.74
CA ASP A 56 -4.61 -1.78 -7.04
C ASP A 56 -5.75 -1.87 -6.02
N SER A 57 -6.21 -0.72 -5.55
CA SER A 57 -7.37 -0.61 -4.65
C SER A 57 -8.71 -0.77 -5.38
N MET A 58 -8.66 -0.83 -6.71
CA MET A 58 -9.82 -0.94 -7.60
C MET A 58 -9.56 -1.99 -8.67
N VAL A 59 -10.44 -2.98 -8.79
CA VAL A 59 -10.39 -4.01 -9.82
C VAL A 59 -11.76 -4.11 -10.48
N ASN A 60 -11.84 -3.90 -11.80
CA ASN A 60 -13.10 -3.84 -12.56
C ASN A 60 -14.13 -2.87 -11.94
N ASP A 61 -13.68 -1.66 -11.58
CA ASP A 61 -14.49 -0.61 -10.94
C ASP A 61 -15.09 -0.98 -9.57
N GLN A 62 -14.56 -2.03 -8.92
CA GLN A 62 -14.94 -2.42 -7.56
C GLN A 62 -13.75 -2.25 -6.62
N VAL A 63 -14.04 -1.81 -5.39
CA VAL A 63 -13.03 -1.74 -4.33
C VAL A 63 -12.48 -3.14 -4.07
N ASP A 64 -11.16 -3.26 -4.12
CA ASP A 64 -10.42 -4.45 -3.73
C ASP A 64 -9.46 -4.10 -2.59
N ASN A 65 -9.69 -4.69 -1.41
CA ASN A 65 -8.82 -4.54 -0.26
C ASN A 65 -7.99 -5.81 0.03
N THR A 66 -7.89 -6.71 -0.95
CA THR A 66 -7.03 -7.89 -0.85
C THR A 66 -5.59 -7.52 -0.53
N PRO A 67 -4.94 -6.54 -1.20
CA PRO A 67 -3.57 -6.19 -0.89
C PRO A 67 -3.37 -5.76 0.58
N GLN A 68 -4.26 -4.91 1.11
CA GLN A 68 -4.20 -4.44 2.49
C GLN A 68 -4.38 -5.58 3.50
N ARG A 69 -5.28 -6.53 3.21
CA ARG A 69 -5.49 -7.68 4.08
C ARG A 69 -4.26 -8.57 4.12
N GLU A 70 -3.66 -8.89 2.98
CA GLU A 70 -2.49 -9.77 2.94
C GLU A 70 -1.23 -9.09 3.50
N VAL A 71 -1.05 -7.79 3.28
CA VAL A 71 0.01 -7.00 3.93
C VAL A 71 -0.15 -7.01 5.44
N ALA A 72 -1.37 -6.75 5.95
CA ALA A 72 -1.64 -6.77 7.38
C ALA A 72 -1.41 -8.15 7.99
N LYS A 73 -1.84 -9.22 7.31
CA LYS A 73 -1.58 -10.60 7.75
C LYS A 73 -0.08 -10.85 7.88
N GLU A 74 0.71 -10.51 6.88
CA GLU A 74 2.15 -10.77 6.91
C GLU A 74 2.86 -9.96 8.01
N PHE A 75 2.47 -8.70 8.18
CA PHE A 75 2.98 -7.85 9.27
C PHE A 75 2.61 -8.41 10.66
N ILE A 76 1.34 -8.77 10.88
CA ILE A 76 0.86 -9.33 12.15
C ILE A 76 1.48 -10.70 12.44
N ARG A 77 1.77 -11.50 11.40
CA ARG A 77 2.46 -12.79 11.57
C ARG A 77 3.84 -12.62 12.22
N THR A 78 4.52 -11.50 11.96
CA THR A 78 5.88 -11.23 12.45
C THR A 78 5.91 -10.37 13.72
N HIS A 79 4.91 -9.50 13.95
CA HIS A 79 4.87 -8.54 15.07
C HIS A 79 3.79 -8.83 16.13
N GLY A 80 2.83 -9.68 15.80
CA GLY A 80 1.60 -9.85 16.57
C GLY A 80 0.65 -8.67 16.39
N ASP A 81 -0.52 -8.75 17.04
CA ASP A 81 -1.53 -7.70 17.01
C ASP A 81 -1.27 -6.64 18.07
N GLN A 82 -0.24 -5.81 17.84
CA GLN A 82 0.22 -4.81 18.79
C GLN A 82 -0.05 -3.37 18.35
N HIS A 83 -0.52 -3.18 17.12
CA HIS A 83 -0.65 -1.88 16.46
C HIS A 83 -2.10 -1.57 16.13
N ASP A 84 -2.51 -0.33 16.43
CA ASP A 84 -3.85 0.15 16.10
C ASP A 84 -3.95 0.52 14.60
N PHE A 85 -2.85 0.92 13.97
CA PHE A 85 -2.81 1.28 12.55
C PHE A 85 -1.56 0.76 11.87
N LEU A 86 -1.69 0.34 10.62
CA LEU A 86 -0.57 0.06 9.73
C LEU A 86 -0.50 1.17 8.68
N VAL A 87 0.66 1.82 8.54
CA VAL A 87 0.90 2.83 7.50
C VAL A 87 1.81 2.22 6.46
N VAL A 88 1.33 2.15 5.22
CA VAL A 88 1.98 1.46 4.11
C VAL A 88 2.41 2.48 3.07
N PHE A 89 3.69 2.42 2.68
CA PHE A 89 4.20 3.11 1.50
C PHE A 89 4.65 2.06 0.49
N THR A 90 4.34 2.27 -0.78
CA THR A 90 4.86 1.44 -1.87
C THR A 90 6.09 2.10 -2.49
N ASN A 91 6.90 1.34 -3.22
CA ASN A 91 7.95 1.90 -4.09
C ASN A 91 7.53 1.90 -5.58
N PHE A 92 6.26 1.61 -5.86
CA PHE A 92 5.65 1.57 -7.18
C PHE A 92 4.28 2.28 -7.12
N ASP A 93 3.82 2.75 -8.28
CA ASP A 93 2.47 3.32 -8.41
C ASP A 93 1.43 2.21 -8.54
N PHE A 94 0.23 2.45 -8.03
CA PHE A 94 -0.92 1.54 -8.17
C PHE A 94 -2.21 2.36 -8.30
N LEU A 95 -3.29 1.71 -8.72
CA LEU A 95 -4.58 2.38 -8.90
C LEU A 95 -5.21 2.71 -7.54
N MET A 96 -5.29 4.00 -7.25
CA MET A 96 -5.93 4.56 -6.06
C MET A 96 -7.47 4.60 -6.20
N PRO A 97 -8.24 4.72 -5.10
CA PRO A 97 -9.71 4.72 -5.16
C PRO A 97 -10.31 5.88 -5.97
N SER A 98 -9.54 6.95 -6.14
CA SER A 98 -9.87 8.11 -6.96
C SER A 98 -8.60 8.65 -7.63
N PRO A 99 -8.69 9.21 -8.86
CA PRO A 99 -7.55 9.82 -9.54
C PRO A 99 -6.87 10.97 -8.77
N SER A 100 -7.58 11.61 -7.83
CA SER A 100 -7.05 12.69 -7.00
C SER A 100 -6.60 12.24 -5.61
N ALA A 101 -6.76 10.96 -5.28
CA ALA A 101 -6.36 10.43 -3.98
C ALA A 101 -4.84 10.36 -3.88
N ARG A 102 -4.30 10.82 -2.75
CA ARG A 102 -2.86 10.80 -2.43
C ARG A 102 -2.51 9.81 -1.32
N ALA A 103 -3.52 9.37 -0.59
CA ALA A 103 -3.53 8.29 0.35
C ALA A 103 -4.99 7.80 0.48
N PHE A 104 -5.23 6.69 1.18
CA PHE A 104 -6.57 6.32 1.62
C PHE A 104 -6.54 5.47 2.89
N PHE A 105 -7.62 5.55 3.67
CA PHE A 105 -7.88 4.71 4.82
C PHE A 105 -8.75 3.50 4.48
N THR A 106 -8.26 2.30 4.78
CA THR A 106 -9.05 1.06 4.78
C THR A 106 -9.50 0.75 6.21
N PRO A 107 -10.79 0.91 6.54
CA PRO A 107 -11.29 0.61 7.87
C PRO A 107 -11.28 -0.89 8.17
N VAL A 108 -10.72 -1.27 9.31
CA VAL A 108 -10.76 -2.67 9.81
C VAL A 108 -11.87 -2.84 10.84
N ARG A 109 -12.08 -1.85 11.71
CA ARG A 109 -13.17 -1.85 12.70
C ARG A 109 -13.65 -0.46 13.05
N ASN A 110 -14.88 -0.40 13.55
CA ASN A 110 -15.39 0.71 14.30
C ASN A 110 -16.09 0.19 15.57
N ASP A 111 -15.52 0.51 16.73
CA ASP A 111 -16.03 0.14 18.04
C ASP A 111 -16.60 1.33 18.84
N VAL A 112 -16.68 2.51 18.21
CA VAL A 112 -17.24 3.73 18.80
C VAL A 112 -18.56 4.12 18.14
N ASP A 113 -19.41 4.78 18.92
CA ASP A 113 -20.67 5.37 18.45
C ASP A 113 -20.56 6.89 18.37
N GLY A 114 -21.59 7.53 17.81
CA GLY A 114 -21.72 8.99 17.81
C GLY A 114 -20.95 9.70 16.68
N ILE A 115 -20.15 8.96 15.91
CA ILE A 115 -19.44 9.49 14.73
C ILE A 115 -20.21 9.30 13.42
N GLY A 116 -21.43 8.77 13.44
CA GLY A 116 -22.23 8.58 12.22
C GLY A 116 -21.87 7.34 11.38
N ILE A 117 -20.89 6.54 11.81
CA ILE A 117 -20.57 5.23 11.23
C ILE A 117 -21.12 4.12 12.16
N PRO A 118 -21.79 3.08 11.64
CA PRO A 118 -22.20 1.92 12.44
C PRO A 118 -21.01 1.19 13.05
N ARG A 119 -21.23 0.47 14.16
CA ARG A 119 -20.20 -0.45 14.67
C ARG A 119 -20.02 -1.64 13.73
N PHE A 120 -18.78 -2.06 13.51
CA PHE A 120 -18.43 -3.25 12.74
C PHE A 120 -17.04 -3.77 13.14
N ASP A 121 -16.75 -5.01 12.80
CA ASP A 121 -15.44 -5.62 12.97
C ASP A 121 -15.12 -6.56 11.80
N TYR A 122 -14.19 -6.14 10.94
CA TYR A 122 -13.65 -6.92 9.83
C TYR A 122 -12.26 -7.47 10.14
N SER A 123 -11.76 -7.31 11.37
CA SER A 123 -10.44 -7.80 11.76
C SER A 123 -10.15 -9.28 11.47
N PRO A 124 -11.14 -10.22 11.48
CA PRO A 124 -10.88 -11.60 11.04
C PRO A 124 -10.28 -11.69 9.63
N ALA A 125 -10.65 -10.78 8.73
CA ALA A 125 -10.16 -10.78 7.35
C ALA A 125 -8.69 -10.31 7.22
N PHE A 126 -8.16 -9.64 8.25
CA PHE A 126 -6.77 -9.16 8.34
C PHE A 126 -5.91 -10.04 9.25
N SER A 127 -6.51 -11.02 9.91
CA SER A 127 -5.82 -11.94 10.81
C SER A 127 -5.17 -13.09 10.04
N PRO A 128 -3.91 -13.46 10.35
CA PRO A 128 -3.26 -14.63 9.74
C PRO A 128 -4.03 -15.94 9.95
N THR A 129 -4.80 -16.02 11.03
CA THR A 129 -5.52 -17.23 11.43
C THR A 129 -7.02 -17.15 11.14
N GLY A 130 -7.51 -15.99 10.69
CA GLY A 130 -8.94 -15.73 10.52
C GLY A 130 -9.70 -15.50 11.83
N THR A 131 -9.03 -15.43 12.98
CA THR A 131 -9.68 -15.04 14.25
C THR A 131 -9.73 -13.52 14.39
N PRO A 132 -10.71 -12.96 15.14
CA PRO A 132 -10.72 -11.53 15.44
C PRO A 132 -9.39 -11.07 16.06
N LEU A 133 -8.99 -9.84 15.72
CA LEU A 133 -7.87 -9.13 16.34
C LEU A 133 -8.40 -8.28 17.51
N ASP A 134 -7.53 -7.87 18.41
CA ASP A 134 -7.86 -7.00 19.54
C ASP A 134 -7.53 -5.52 19.26
N ARG A 135 -6.50 -5.23 18.44
CA ARG A 135 -5.97 -3.87 18.30
C ARG A 135 -6.22 -3.23 16.93
N LEU A 136 -5.94 -3.93 15.83
CA LEU A 136 -5.97 -3.32 14.50
C LEU A 136 -7.28 -2.58 14.20
N GLN A 137 -7.18 -1.26 13.96
CA GLN A 137 -8.27 -0.33 13.66
C GLN A 137 -8.39 -0.04 12.16
N GLY A 138 -7.28 0.00 11.44
CA GLY A 138 -7.26 0.24 10.00
C GLY A 138 -5.87 0.20 9.38
N VAL A 139 -5.85 0.23 8.05
CA VAL A 139 -4.64 0.31 7.22
C VAL A 139 -4.69 1.62 6.43
N ILE A 140 -3.58 2.35 6.39
CA ILE A 140 -3.44 3.61 5.66
C ILE A 140 -2.41 3.38 4.55
N ASP A 141 -2.85 3.45 3.30
CA ASP A 141 -1.95 3.41 2.16
C ASP A 141 -1.58 4.84 1.74
N MET A 142 -0.30 5.16 1.81
CA MET A 142 0.27 6.46 1.50
C MET A 142 0.77 6.54 0.05
N ALA A 143 0.31 5.68 -0.86
CA ALA A 143 0.80 5.60 -2.23
C ALA A 143 2.33 5.38 -2.32
N ASN A 144 2.92 5.76 -3.46
CA ASN A 144 4.36 5.61 -3.72
C ASN A 144 5.17 6.56 -2.80
N LEU A 145 6.18 6.05 -2.12
CA LEU A 145 7.05 6.82 -1.24
C LEU A 145 7.68 8.03 -1.94
N ASN A 146 7.89 7.95 -3.26
CA ASN A 146 8.45 9.04 -4.06
C ASN A 146 7.47 10.21 -4.29
N SER A 147 6.18 10.05 -3.98
CA SER A 147 5.20 11.15 -4.01
C SER A 147 5.15 11.95 -2.72
N HIS A 148 5.99 11.63 -1.73
CA HIS A 148 5.99 12.24 -0.41
C HIS A 148 7.37 12.76 -0.02
N GLN A 149 7.39 13.83 0.77
CA GLN A 149 8.61 14.30 1.40
C GLN A 149 8.73 13.67 2.78
N LEU A 150 9.69 12.76 2.96
CA LEU A 150 9.83 11.97 4.20
C LEU A 150 10.89 12.52 5.16
N GLN A 151 11.67 13.53 4.76
CA GLN A 151 12.69 14.12 5.62
C GLN A 151 12.07 15.17 6.55
N PRO A 152 12.09 14.98 7.89
CA PRO A 152 11.37 15.85 8.83
C PRO A 152 11.85 17.31 8.86
N THR A 153 13.06 17.58 8.38
CA THR A 153 13.62 18.94 8.32
C THR A 153 13.25 19.69 7.03
N ASP A 154 12.62 19.02 6.07
CA ASP A 154 12.18 19.63 4.83
C ASP A 154 10.77 20.24 5.01
N PRO A 155 10.51 21.48 4.59
CA PRO A 155 9.18 22.08 4.68
C PRO A 155 8.06 21.28 4.02
N GLY A 156 8.35 20.48 3.00
CA GLY A 156 7.37 19.62 2.33
C GLY A 156 6.86 18.46 3.20
N PHE A 157 7.57 18.10 4.27
CA PHE A 157 7.16 17.04 5.20
C PHE A 157 5.82 17.32 5.88
N GLU A 158 5.51 18.61 6.10
CA GLU A 158 4.23 19.05 6.66
C GLU A 158 3.04 18.59 5.81
N GLU A 159 3.18 18.60 4.48
CA GLU A 159 2.13 18.12 3.57
C GLU A 159 1.90 16.60 3.72
N THR A 160 2.97 15.81 3.83
CA THR A 160 2.87 14.37 4.08
C THR A 160 2.19 14.09 5.43
N LEU A 161 2.52 14.84 6.47
CA LEU A 161 1.86 14.72 7.78
C LEU A 161 0.38 15.12 7.71
N GLN A 162 0.03 16.16 6.96
CA GLN A 162 -1.36 16.56 6.74
C GLN A 162 -2.17 15.47 6.03
N ILE A 163 -1.60 14.83 5.00
CA ILE A 163 -2.23 13.70 4.31
C ILE A 163 -2.44 12.53 5.27
N LEU A 164 -1.39 12.11 5.98
CA LEU A 164 -1.50 11.00 6.95
C LEU A 164 -2.54 11.31 8.04
N THR A 165 -2.57 12.54 8.54
CA THR A 165 -3.53 12.97 9.57
C THR A 165 -4.95 12.99 9.01
N HIS A 166 -5.15 13.36 7.75
CA HIS A 166 -6.44 13.27 7.06
C HIS A 166 -6.94 11.82 7.02
N GLU A 167 -6.07 10.88 6.64
CA GLU A 167 -6.45 9.46 6.60
C GLU A 167 -6.72 8.88 7.99
N LEU A 168 -5.90 9.24 8.97
CA LEU A 168 -6.11 8.84 10.37
C LEU A 168 -7.44 9.37 10.92
N MET A 169 -7.85 10.58 10.50
CA MET A 169 -9.11 11.18 10.89
C MET A 169 -10.31 10.35 10.42
N HIS A 170 -10.21 9.55 9.35
CA HIS A 170 -11.33 8.70 8.94
C HIS A 170 -11.76 7.70 10.03
N ARG A 171 -10.88 7.35 10.98
CA ARG A 171 -11.25 6.52 12.12
C ARG A 171 -12.11 7.24 13.18
N TRP A 172 -11.95 8.56 13.32
CA TRP A 172 -12.45 9.33 14.48
C TRP A 172 -13.30 10.55 14.13
N GLY A 173 -13.32 10.96 12.86
CA GLY A 173 -14.09 12.10 12.37
C GLY A 173 -15.58 11.87 12.48
N ALA A 174 -16.36 12.95 12.61
CA ALA A 174 -17.81 12.86 12.64
C ALA A 174 -18.39 12.89 11.21
N TYR A 175 -19.14 11.85 10.87
CA TYR A 175 -19.81 11.67 9.58
C TYR A 175 -21.27 12.14 9.72
N VAL A 176 -21.48 13.43 9.48
CA VAL A 176 -22.80 14.06 9.55
C VAL A 176 -23.43 14.17 8.17
N GLY A 177 -24.62 13.58 8.01
CA GLY A 177 -25.48 13.88 6.88
C GLY A 177 -26.29 15.16 7.12
N TYR A 178 -26.58 15.91 6.06
CA TYR A 178 -27.51 17.04 6.11
C TYR A 178 -28.61 16.86 5.08
N GLN A 179 -29.73 17.55 5.27
CA GLN A 179 -30.80 17.59 4.28
C GLN A 179 -30.60 18.80 3.36
N GLY A 180 -30.56 18.55 2.05
CA GLY A 180 -30.50 19.59 1.03
C GLY A 180 -31.79 20.41 0.96
N HIS A 181 -31.74 21.53 0.24
CA HIS A 181 -32.93 22.37 0.00
C HIS A 181 -34.01 21.63 -0.82
N ASP A 182 -33.62 20.59 -1.55
CA ASP A 182 -34.49 19.66 -2.27
C ASP A 182 -35.15 18.61 -1.36
N GLY A 183 -34.77 18.55 -0.07
CA GLY A 183 -35.24 17.55 0.87
C GLY A 183 -34.44 16.24 0.83
N GLU A 184 -33.43 16.13 -0.02
CA GLU A 184 -32.61 14.92 -0.15
C GLU A 184 -31.51 14.88 0.92
N ARG A 185 -31.19 13.68 1.40
CA ARG A 185 -30.08 13.48 2.35
C ARG A 185 -28.75 13.53 1.58
N SER A 186 -27.83 14.37 2.04
CA SER A 186 -26.50 14.55 1.46
C SER A 186 -25.41 14.34 2.51
N GLU A 187 -24.32 13.74 2.05
CA GLU A 187 -23.09 13.50 2.81
C GLU A 187 -21.89 14.24 2.18
N ARG A 188 -22.14 15.17 1.25
CA ARG A 188 -21.09 15.89 0.50
C ARG A 188 -20.13 16.76 1.33
N LEU A 189 -20.44 17.01 2.60
CA LEU A 189 -19.53 17.71 3.51
C LEU A 189 -18.47 16.77 4.13
N LEU A 190 -18.50 15.49 3.76
CA LEU A 190 -17.69 14.43 4.37
C LEU A 190 -16.45 14.04 3.54
N GLY A 191 -16.18 14.77 2.44
CA GLY A 191 -15.08 14.48 1.50
C GLY A 191 -15.55 13.68 0.30
#